data_AF-A0A538CC67-F1
#
_entry.id   AF-A0A538CC67-F1
#
_cell.length_a   1.000
_cell.length_b   1.000
_cell.length_c   1.000
_cell.angle_alpha   90.00
_cell.angle_beta   90.00
_cell.angle_gamma   90.00
#
_symmetry.space_group_name_H-M   'P 1'
#
loop_
_entity.id
_entity.type
_entity.pdbx_description
1 polymer ?
#
loop_
_entity_poly.entity_id
_entity_poly.type
_entity_poly.pdbx_seq_one_letter_code
_entity_poly.pdbx_strand_id
1 'polypeptide(L)'
;MSDTSEAMERTAQETRPQAISEEPELAAHPGPRQYVMVAIALAIATAIEVAWYYASVPHPLFVALLLFLSFIKFSLVVLWFMHLRFDSPILRRLFATGLALALSVYLIVLVIFGALKAPWLLIVAFFLIVLPVGVFFLRLRRGGAVTTSPAEVAAPDRAGTGRPA
;
A
#
# COMPACT_ATOMS: atom_id res chain seq x y z
N MET A 1 -35.08 50.42 -10.87
CA MET A 1 -35.03 49.74 -9.56
C MET A 1 -35.18 48.22 -9.68
N SER A 2 -35.75 47.70 -10.78
CA SER A 2 -35.92 46.27 -11.08
C SER A 2 -34.63 45.55 -11.51
N ASP A 3 -33.72 46.24 -12.21
CA ASP A 3 -32.48 45.61 -12.72
C ASP A 3 -31.51 45.23 -11.60
N THR A 4 -31.50 46.00 -10.51
CA THR A 4 -30.66 45.72 -9.35
C THR A 4 -31.16 44.50 -8.57
N SER A 5 -32.48 44.30 -8.49
CA SER A 5 -33.06 43.10 -7.88
C SER A 5 -32.76 41.83 -8.68
N GLU A 6 -32.79 41.89 -10.02
CA GLU A 6 -32.43 40.73 -10.85
C GLU A 6 -30.95 40.37 -10.74
N ALA A 7 -30.06 41.36 -10.69
CA ALA A 7 -28.63 41.12 -10.50
C ALA A 7 -28.34 40.54 -9.11
N MET A 8 -29.03 41.01 -8.07
CA MET A 8 -28.89 40.48 -6.71
C MET A 8 -29.45 39.04 -6.57
N GLU A 9 -30.54 38.69 -7.27
CA GLU A 9 -31.06 37.32 -7.29
C GLU A 9 -30.13 36.35 -8.04
N ARG A 10 -29.50 36.78 -9.14
CA ARG A 10 -28.50 35.98 -9.86
C ARG A 10 -27.26 35.71 -9.00
N THR A 11 -26.74 36.73 -8.31
CA THR A 11 -25.61 36.56 -7.38
C THR A 11 -26.00 35.71 -6.16
N ALA A 12 -27.25 35.80 -5.69
CA ALA A 12 -27.76 34.95 -4.61
C ALA A 12 -28.00 33.49 -5.03
N GLN A 13 -28.31 33.22 -6.31
CA GLN A 13 -28.38 31.87 -6.86
C GLN A 13 -26.99 31.28 -7.14
N GLU A 14 -26.01 32.11 -7.51
CA GLU A 14 -24.62 31.70 -7.75
C GLU A 14 -23.84 31.48 -6.43
N THR A 15 -24.19 32.23 -5.37
CA THR A 15 -23.61 32.09 -4.02
C THR A 15 -24.41 31.14 -3.11
N ARG A 16 -25.66 30.81 -3.45
CA ARG A 16 -26.32 29.64 -2.87
C ARG A 16 -25.42 28.46 -3.23
N PRO A 17 -24.79 27.78 -2.26
CA PRO A 17 -24.13 26.52 -2.55
C PRO A 17 -25.22 25.71 -3.23
N GLN A 18 -25.06 25.42 -4.52
CA GLN A 18 -25.96 24.52 -5.23
C GLN A 18 -26.14 23.37 -4.27
N ALA A 19 -27.39 23.21 -3.80
CA ALA A 19 -27.74 22.22 -2.81
C ALA A 19 -26.96 20.98 -3.19
N ILE A 20 -26.02 20.58 -2.32
CA ILE A 20 -25.16 19.42 -2.51
C ILE A 20 -26.14 18.33 -2.89
N SER A 21 -26.24 18.09 -4.20
CA SER A 21 -27.07 17.07 -4.78
C SER A 21 -26.59 15.83 -4.08
N GLU A 22 -27.42 15.27 -3.20
CA GLU A 22 -27.04 14.21 -2.29
C GLU A 22 -26.15 13.24 -3.04
N GLU A 23 -24.84 13.40 -2.81
CA GLU A 23 -23.85 12.79 -3.66
C GLU A 23 -23.94 11.32 -3.28
N PRO A 24 -24.23 10.41 -4.22
CA PRO A 24 -24.28 8.98 -3.94
C PRO A 24 -22.89 8.42 -3.55
N GLU A 25 -21.90 9.29 -3.29
CA GLU A 25 -20.57 8.99 -2.79
C GLU A 25 -20.51 8.59 -1.30
N LEU A 26 -21.59 8.75 -0.52
CA LEU A 26 -21.64 8.20 0.85
C LEU A 26 -21.82 6.67 0.90
N ALA A 27 -22.15 6.03 -0.23
CA ALA A 27 -22.52 4.61 -0.29
C ALA A 27 -21.35 3.63 -0.56
N ALA A 28 -20.13 4.13 -0.81
CA ALA A 28 -19.00 3.31 -1.25
C ALA A 28 -17.89 3.11 -0.19
N HIS A 29 -18.18 3.35 1.09
CA HIS A 29 -17.21 3.05 2.16
C HIS A 29 -17.32 1.58 2.61
N PRO A 30 -16.24 0.78 2.52
CA PRO A 30 -16.22 -0.59 3.02
C PRO A 30 -16.60 -0.62 4.51
N GLY A 31 -17.47 -1.56 4.87
CA GLY A 31 -18.18 -1.57 6.15
C GLY A 31 -17.27 -1.50 7.39
N PRO A 32 -17.54 -0.58 8.35
CA PRO A 32 -16.77 -0.39 9.60
C PRO A 32 -16.56 -1.67 10.43
N ARG A 33 -17.47 -2.64 10.25
CA ARG A 33 -17.50 -3.90 11.00
C ARG A 33 -16.20 -4.70 10.93
N GLN A 34 -15.52 -4.70 9.79
CA GLN A 34 -14.32 -5.51 9.61
C GLN A 34 -13.13 -4.95 10.40
N TYR A 35 -13.01 -3.62 10.48
CA TYR A 35 -12.00 -2.95 11.31
C TYR A 35 -12.24 -3.17 12.80
N VAL A 36 -13.50 -3.14 13.24
CA VAL A 36 -13.85 -3.42 14.64
C VAL A 36 -13.48 -4.84 15.03
N MET A 37 -13.71 -5.84 14.16
CA MET A 37 -13.30 -7.22 14.43
C MET A 37 -11.78 -7.37 14.56
N VAL A 38 -11.01 -6.69 13.71
CA VAL A 38 -9.54 -6.68 13.79
C VAL A 38 -9.07 -5.96 15.06
N ALA A 39 -9.70 -4.84 15.43
CA ALA A 39 -9.40 -4.11 16.66
C ALA A 39 -9.61 -4.98 17.91
N ILE A 40 -10.71 -5.74 17.96
CA ILE A 40 -10.99 -6.68 19.05
C ILE A 40 -9.93 -7.78 19.10
N ALA A 41 -9.55 -8.36 17.96
CA ALA A 41 -8.49 -9.37 17.90
C ALA A 41 -7.15 -8.83 18.41
N LEU A 42 -6.79 -7.59 18.06
CA LEU A 42 -5.61 -6.93 18.61
C LEU A 42 -5.71 -6.73 20.13
N ALA A 43 -6.85 -6.25 20.62
CA ALA A 43 -7.07 -6.02 22.04
C ALA A 43 -6.93 -7.31 22.85
N ILE A 44 -7.52 -8.40 22.37
CA ILE A 44 -7.38 -9.74 22.98
C ILE A 44 -5.92 -10.19 22.95
N ALA A 45 -5.24 -10.06 21.82
CA ALA A 45 -3.83 -10.44 21.71
C ALA A 45 -2.93 -9.63 22.64
N THR A 46 -3.25 -8.37 22.93
CA THR A 46 -2.52 -7.53 23.90
C THR A 46 -2.87 -7.91 25.35
N ALA A 47 -4.15 -8.19 25.64
CA ALA A 47 -4.56 -8.64 26.97
C ALA A 47 -3.89 -9.97 27.35
N ILE A 48 -3.82 -10.92 26.40
CA ILE A 48 -3.10 -12.19 26.57
C ILE A 48 -1.62 -11.93 26.86
N GLU A 49 -1.00 -11.01 26.12
CA GLU A 49 0.42 -10.66 26.28
C GLU A 49 0.73 -10.11 27.67
N VAL A 50 -0.11 -9.20 28.16
CA VAL A 50 -0.02 -8.63 29.52
C VAL A 50 -0.27 -9.70 30.57
N ALA A 51 -1.29 -10.56 30.40
CA ALA A 51 -1.55 -11.65 31.32
C ALA A 51 -0.36 -12.63 31.40
N TRP A 52 0.26 -12.93 30.26
CA TRP A 52 1.43 -13.81 30.19
C TRP A 52 2.68 -13.19 30.83
N TYR A 53 2.83 -11.86 30.76
CA TYR A 53 3.92 -11.15 31.45
C TYR A 53 3.86 -11.33 32.97
N TYR A 54 2.65 -11.38 33.54
CA TYR A 54 2.44 -11.62 34.97
C TYR A 54 2.43 -13.10 35.35
N ALA A 55 2.25 -14.01 34.39
CA ALA A 55 2.43 -15.43 34.62
C ALA A 55 3.94 -15.72 34.72
N SER A 56 4.36 -16.43 35.77
CA SER A 56 5.75 -16.78 36.04
C SER A 56 6.29 -17.81 35.02
N VAL A 57 6.51 -17.36 33.78
CA VAL A 57 6.88 -18.17 32.62
C VAL A 57 8.39 -18.07 32.37
N PRO A 58 9.06 -19.14 31.89
CA PRO A 58 10.47 -19.09 31.56
C PRO A 58 10.81 -17.94 30.61
N HIS A 59 11.80 -17.14 30.97
CA HIS A 59 12.24 -15.93 30.25
C HIS A 59 12.44 -16.10 28.73
N PRO A 60 13.13 -17.13 28.22
CA PRO A 60 13.37 -17.26 26.78
C PRO A 60 12.09 -17.57 25.98
N LEU A 61 11.16 -18.35 26.55
CA LEU A 61 9.87 -18.62 25.93
C LEU A 61 9.01 -17.36 25.90
N PHE A 62 9.05 -16.57 26.97
CA PHE A 62 8.34 -15.31 27.05
C PHE A 62 8.80 -14.33 25.95
N VAL A 63 10.10 -14.12 25.80
CA VAL A 63 10.66 -13.24 24.75
C VAL A 63 10.27 -13.71 23.35
N ALA A 64 10.37 -15.01 23.07
CA ALA A 64 9.99 -15.56 21.77
C ALA A 64 8.49 -15.35 21.46
N LEU A 65 7.62 -15.55 22.46
CA LEU A 65 6.18 -15.33 22.34
C LEU A 65 5.84 -13.86 22.09
N LEU A 66 6.47 -12.94 22.82
CA LEU A 66 6.28 -11.49 22.63
C LEU A 66 6.68 -11.05 21.22
N LEU A 67 7.83 -11.53 20.73
CA LEU A 67 8.27 -11.22 19.37
C LEU A 67 7.29 -11.76 18.32
N PHE A 68 6.79 -12.98 18.52
CA PHE A 68 5.80 -13.58 17.63
C PHE A 68 4.48 -12.81 17.61
N LEU A 69 3.93 -12.47 18.79
CA LEU A 69 2.70 -11.69 18.90
C LEU A 69 2.88 -10.28 18.34
N SER A 70 4.03 -9.64 18.56
CA SER A 70 4.38 -8.34 17.98
C SER A 70 4.40 -8.39 16.45
N PHE A 71 4.97 -9.43 15.86
CA PHE A 71 4.98 -9.62 14.41
C PHE A 71 3.58 -9.78 13.81
N ILE A 72 2.72 -10.57 14.46
CA ILE A 72 1.32 -10.74 14.05
C ILE A 72 0.56 -9.42 14.16
N LYS A 73 0.67 -8.72 15.30
CA LYS A 73 0.02 -7.42 15.52
C LYS A 73 0.43 -6.41 14.46
N PHE A 74 1.74 -6.29 14.21
CA PHE A 74 2.26 -5.43 13.16
C PHE A 74 1.65 -5.77 11.79
N SER A 75 1.60 -7.06 11.42
CA SER A 75 1.01 -7.50 10.15
C SER A 75 -0.49 -7.15 10.03
N LEU A 76 -1.26 -7.33 11.10
CA LEU A 76 -2.69 -6.98 11.13
C LEU A 76 -2.90 -5.46 11.00
N VAL A 77 -2.12 -4.64 11.72
CA VAL A 77 -2.21 -3.17 11.62
C VAL A 77 -1.87 -2.72 10.21
N VAL A 78 -0.77 -3.22 9.65
CA VAL A 78 -0.30 -2.83 8.32
C VAL A 78 -1.32 -3.23 7.25
N LEU A 79 -1.84 -4.46 7.29
CA LEU A 79 -2.71 -4.95 6.22
C LEU A 79 -4.14 -4.38 6.30
N TRP A 80 -4.70 -4.18 7.50
CA TRP A 80 -6.07 -3.68 7.69
C TRP A 80 -6.15 -2.20 8.09
N PHE A 81 -5.48 -1.77 9.17
CA PHE A 81 -5.59 -0.38 9.66
C PHE A 81 -4.87 0.65 8.77
N MET A 82 -3.73 0.29 8.19
CA MET A 82 -3.00 1.11 7.22
C MET A 82 -3.52 0.95 5.79
N HIS A 83 -4.62 0.21 5.61
CA HIS A 83 -5.33 0.04 4.32
C HIS A 83 -4.51 -0.57 3.17
N LEU A 84 -3.32 -1.10 3.41
CA LEU A 84 -2.45 -1.67 2.36
C LEU A 84 -3.10 -2.81 1.55
N ARG A 85 -4.13 -3.46 2.10
CA ARG A 85 -4.96 -4.43 1.38
C ARG A 85 -5.90 -3.79 0.35
N PHE A 86 -6.40 -2.60 0.62
CA PHE A 86 -7.42 -1.90 -0.18
C PHE A 86 -6.86 -0.71 -0.97
N ASP A 87 -5.62 -0.29 -0.68
CA ASP A 87 -4.97 0.85 -1.33
C ASP A 87 -4.20 0.46 -2.61
N SER A 88 -3.79 1.48 -3.34
CA SER A 88 -2.95 1.43 -4.53
C SER A 88 -1.63 0.67 -4.30
N PRO A 89 -1.13 -0.03 -5.33
CA PRO A 89 0.12 -0.78 -5.24
C PRO A 89 1.34 0.13 -5.01
N ILE A 90 1.21 1.46 -5.16
CA ILE A 90 2.27 2.43 -4.90
C ILE A 90 2.54 2.56 -3.39
N LEU A 91 1.50 2.71 -2.57
CA LEU A 91 1.64 2.86 -1.12
C LEU A 91 2.16 1.57 -0.49
N ARG A 92 1.76 0.42 -1.04
CA ARG A 92 2.32 -0.89 -0.66
C ARG A 92 3.80 -1.03 -0.94
N ARG A 93 4.28 -0.48 -2.05
CA ARG A 93 5.72 -0.49 -2.37
C ARG A 93 6.49 0.44 -1.46
N LEU A 94 6.00 1.66 -1.25
CA LEU A 94 6.68 2.64 -0.39
C LEU A 94 6.87 2.11 1.03
N PHE A 95 5.81 1.52 1.61
CA PHE A 95 5.88 0.89 2.93
C PHE A 95 6.87 -0.27 2.96
N ALA A 96 6.80 -1.19 1.98
CA ALA A 96 7.71 -2.33 1.92
C ALA A 96 9.19 -1.92 1.74
N THR A 97 9.45 -0.89 0.93
CA THR A 97 10.81 -0.34 0.78
C THR A 97 11.31 0.30 2.07
N GLY A 98 10.46 1.03 2.80
CA GLY A 98 10.80 1.61 4.09
C GLY A 98 11.08 0.55 5.15
N LEU A 99 10.27 -0.49 5.22
CA LEU A 99 10.48 -1.61 6.14
C LEU A 99 11.78 -2.38 5.83
N ALA A 100 12.05 -2.64 4.55
CA ALA A 100 13.29 -3.26 4.10
C ALA A 100 14.52 -2.40 4.45
N LEU A 101 14.43 -1.08 4.23
CA LEU A 101 15.48 -0.14 4.59
C LEU A 101 15.73 -0.12 6.11
N ALA A 102 14.67 -0.02 6.91
CA ALA A 102 14.75 0.02 8.37
C ALA A 102 15.40 -1.25 8.95
N LEU A 103 14.98 -2.43 8.48
CA LEU A 103 15.59 -3.70 8.89
C LEU A 103 17.06 -3.78 8.47
N SER A 104 17.39 -3.34 7.26
CA SER A 104 18.77 -3.34 6.76
C SER A 104 19.67 -2.45 7.63
N VAL A 105 19.26 -1.21 7.90
CA VAL A 105 20.01 -0.29 8.76
C VAL A 105 20.14 -0.83 10.18
N TYR A 106 19.06 -1.38 10.75
CA TYR A 106 19.08 -1.97 12.09
C TYR A 106 20.09 -3.13 12.20
N LEU A 107 20.14 -4.03 11.21
CA LEU A 107 21.10 -5.13 11.17
C LEU A 107 22.54 -4.63 11.00
N ILE A 108 22.77 -3.62 10.16
CA ILE A 108 24.08 -2.99 9.99
C ILE A 108 24.59 -2.45 11.33
N VAL A 109 23.74 -1.71 12.06
CA VAL A 109 24.08 -1.15 13.37
C VAL A 109 24.40 -2.26 14.38
N LEU A 110 23.58 -3.31 14.47
CA LEU A 110 23.80 -4.45 15.37
C LEU A 110 25.17 -5.12 15.17
N VAL A 111 25.61 -5.25 13.91
CA VAL A 111 26.92 -5.85 13.60
C VAL A 111 28.05 -4.88 13.90
N ILE A 112 27.89 -3.58 13.63
CA ILE A 112 28.90 -2.56 13.97
C ILE A 112 29.20 -2.56 15.47
N PHE A 113 28.17 -2.70 16.31
CA PHE A 113 28.33 -2.81 17.76
C PHE A 113 28.86 -4.18 18.23
N GLY A 114 29.20 -5.09 17.32
CA GLY A 114 29.84 -6.37 17.65
C GLY A 114 28.93 -7.40 18.31
N ALA A 115 27.61 -7.19 18.29
CA ALA A 115 26.65 -8.15 18.83
C ALA A 115 26.61 -9.47 18.02
N LEU A 116 26.98 -9.42 16.74
CA LEU A 116 27.13 -10.57 15.85
C LEU A 116 28.60 -10.72 15.43
N LYS A 117 29.21 -11.88 15.72
CA LYS A 117 30.62 -12.20 15.39
C LYS A 117 30.88 -12.53 13.90
N ALA A 118 29.85 -12.51 13.03
CA ALA A 118 29.97 -12.99 11.65
C ALA A 118 29.68 -11.87 10.62
N PRO A 119 30.72 -11.26 10.01
CA PRO A 119 30.54 -10.17 9.04
C PRO A 119 29.96 -10.63 7.70
N TRP A 120 30.01 -11.93 7.36
CA TRP A 120 29.37 -12.48 6.16
C TRP A 120 27.84 -12.34 6.19
N LEU A 121 27.22 -12.38 7.38
CA LEU A 121 25.77 -12.20 7.53
C LEU A 121 25.30 -10.83 7.08
N LEU A 122 26.16 -9.80 7.09
CA LEU A 122 25.81 -8.48 6.58
C LEU A 122 25.54 -8.51 5.07
N ILE A 123 26.40 -9.19 4.32
CA ILE A 123 26.28 -9.27 2.86
C ILE A 123 25.05 -10.11 2.49
N VAL A 124 24.81 -11.20 3.21
CA VAL A 124 23.63 -12.06 2.99
C VAL A 124 22.34 -11.36 3.41
N ALA A 125 22.29 -10.70 4.56
CA ALA A 125 21.10 -9.99 5.02
C ALA A 125 20.76 -8.79 4.11
N PHE A 126 21.79 -8.05 3.69
CA PHE A 126 21.63 -6.94 2.74
C PHE A 126 21.08 -7.44 1.39
N PHE A 127 21.68 -8.49 0.80
CA PHE A 127 21.20 -9.05 -0.46
C PHE A 127 19.84 -9.72 -0.31
N LEU A 128 19.57 -10.47 0.76
CA LEU A 128 18.30 -11.17 0.97
C LEU A 128 17.11 -10.22 1.12
N ILE A 129 17.31 -9.01 1.64
CA ILE A 129 16.26 -8.02 1.85
C ILE A 129 16.10 -7.08 0.63
N VAL A 130 17.21 -6.67 -0.01
CA VAL A 130 17.18 -5.73 -1.14
C VAL A 130 16.87 -6.42 -2.47
N LEU A 131 17.29 -7.68 -2.66
CA LEU A 131 17.06 -8.45 -3.88
C LEU A 131 15.58 -8.73 -4.18
N PRO A 132 14.71 -9.17 -3.24
CA PRO A 132 13.29 -9.36 -3.54
C PRO A 132 12.58 -8.05 -3.87
N VAL A 133 12.95 -6.94 -3.22
CA VAL A 133 12.39 -5.61 -3.50
C VAL A 133 12.84 -5.10 -4.87
N GLY A 134 14.13 -5.26 -5.21
CA GLY A 134 14.69 -4.90 -6.51
C GLY A 134 14.17 -5.77 -7.66
N VAL A 135 14.03 -7.09 -7.44
CA VAL A 135 13.45 -8.03 -8.41
C VAL A 135 11.96 -7.75 -8.61
N PHE A 136 11.21 -7.43 -7.55
CA PHE A 136 9.81 -7.00 -7.65
C PHE A 136 9.68 -5.71 -8.48
N PHE A 137 10.59 -4.73 -8.29
CA PHE A 137 10.65 -3.49 -9.05
C PHE A 137 11.02 -3.71 -10.54
N LEU A 138 12.00 -4.58 -10.82
CA LEU A 138 12.43 -4.92 -12.19
C LEU A 138 11.37 -5.73 -12.95
N ARG A 139 10.62 -6.60 -12.27
CA ARG A 139 9.57 -7.43 -12.89
C ARG A 139 8.42 -6.59 -13.45
N LEU A 140 8.23 -5.38 -12.93
CA LEU A 140 7.16 -4.46 -13.33
C LEU A 140 7.58 -3.52 -14.49
N ARG A 141 8.88 -3.33 -14.74
CA ARG A 141 9.36 -2.52 -15.88
C ARG A 141 9.28 -3.26 -17.23
N ARG A 142 9.10 -4.59 -17.20
CA ARG A 142 9.06 -5.45 -18.40
C ARG A 142 7.68 -5.55 -19.08
N GLY A 143 6.63 -5.00 -18.47
CA GLY A 143 5.26 -5.04 -19.01
C GLY A 143 4.91 -3.93 -20.02
N GLY A 144 5.86 -3.06 -20.38
CA GLY A 144 5.62 -1.89 -21.24
C GLY A 144 5.98 -2.05 -22.72
N ALA A 145 6.36 -3.25 -23.18
CA ALA A 145 6.56 -3.49 -24.61
C ALA A 145 5.21 -3.84 -25.24
N VAL A 146 4.36 -2.82 -25.42
CA VAL A 146 3.20 -2.93 -26.33
C VAL A 146 3.77 -3.23 -27.70
N THR A 147 3.47 -4.44 -28.15
CA THR A 147 3.74 -4.95 -29.47
C THR A 147 3.08 -4.05 -30.50
N THR A 148 3.83 -3.18 -31.18
CA THR A 148 3.47 -2.83 -32.54
C THR A 148 3.67 -4.08 -33.36
N SER A 149 2.59 -4.84 -33.53
CA SER A 149 2.53 -6.03 -34.38
C SER A 149 2.99 -5.64 -35.78
N PRO A 150 4.02 -6.29 -36.36
CA PRO A 150 4.46 -6.03 -37.74
C PRO A 150 3.40 -6.39 -38.80
N ALA A 151 2.22 -6.89 -38.40
CA ALA A 151 1.16 -7.34 -39.30
C ALA A 151 0.29 -6.21 -39.87
N GLU A 152 0.30 -5.00 -39.30
CA GLU A 152 -0.45 -3.85 -39.84
C GLU A 152 0.20 -3.26 -41.11
N VAL A 153 1.49 -3.56 -41.35
CA VAL A 153 2.24 -3.06 -42.53
C VAL A 153 2.11 -4.00 -43.74
N ALA A 154 1.46 -5.15 -43.59
CA ALA A 154 1.40 -6.20 -44.61
C ALA A 154 -0.01 -6.42 -45.20
N ALA A 155 -0.84 -5.39 -45.26
CA ALA A 155 -2.10 -5.43 -46.03
C ALA A 155 -1.86 -4.87 -47.45
N PRO A 156 -1.79 -5.72 -48.50
CA PRO A 156 -1.81 -5.23 -49.87
C PRO A 156 -3.24 -4.79 -50.20
N ASP A 157 -3.49 -3.48 -50.16
CA ASP A 157 -4.72 -2.93 -50.72
C ASP A 157 -4.70 -3.09 -52.23
N ARG A 158 -5.68 -3.85 -52.71
CA ARG A 158 -5.84 -4.22 -54.10
C ARG A 158 -6.58 -3.11 -54.83
N ALA A 159 -6.03 -2.76 -55.99
CA ALA A 159 -6.76 -2.50 -57.23
C ALA A 159 -8.02 -1.61 -57.20
N GLY A 160 -7.94 -0.49 -57.92
CA GLY A 160 -9.01 -0.16 -58.86
C GLY A 160 -9.54 1.27 -58.83
N THR A 161 -8.76 2.25 -59.30
CA THR A 161 -9.33 3.44 -59.96
C THR A 161 -8.49 3.81 -61.18
N GLY A 162 -8.83 3.21 -62.32
CA GLY A 162 -8.42 3.72 -63.62
C GLY A 162 -9.16 5.03 -63.90
N ARG A 163 -8.41 6.07 -64.28
CA ARG A 163 -8.94 7.37 -64.68
C ARG A 163 -8.40 7.65 -66.08
N PRO A 164 -9.23 7.60 -67.15
CA PRO A 164 -8.81 8.09 -68.45
C PRO A 164 -8.88 9.63 -68.50
N ALA A 165 -8.17 10.14 -69.51
CA ALA A 165 -7.73 11.51 -69.77
C ALA A 165 -8.82 12.59 -69.79
#